data_AF-A0A6I4N9P6-F1
#
_entry.id   AF-A0A6I4N9P6-F1
#
_cell.length_a   1.000
_cell.length_b   1.000
_cell.length_c   1.000
_cell.angle_alpha   90.00
_cell.angle_beta   90.00
_cell.angle_gamma   90.00
#
_symmetry.space_group_name_H-M   'P 1'
#
loop_
_entity.id
_entity.type
_entity.pdbx_description
1 polymer ?
#
loop_
_entity_poly.entity_id
_entity_poly.type
_entity_poly.pdbx_seq_one_letter_code
_entity_poly.pdbx_strand_id
1 'polypeptide(L)'
;MTVKRQPWLKRPASLVLLIGAALLAVWMTTVIVSIATEEPDGEATLDGLSSAVQQALTDGDDGEFGRLFDADSAGDDYAKNYVARLGEADPRRIRATVSKGDAEPVVTVTADAGGNGTVCTAWSAVRSDDRWVLDAAPPVAREKRCGAAG
;
A
#
# COMPACT_ATOMS: atom_id res chain seq x y z
N MET A 1 3.24 68.24 38.15
CA MET A 1 3.57 67.43 36.95
C MET A 1 3.94 66.03 37.41
N THR A 2 3.09 65.03 37.22
CA THR A 2 3.49 63.63 37.44
C THR A 2 2.71 62.71 36.51
N VAL A 3 3.46 61.93 35.76
CA VAL A 3 3.08 61.17 34.56
C VAL A 3 2.23 59.94 34.92
N LYS A 4 1.06 59.78 34.29
CA LYS A 4 0.27 58.54 34.29
C LYS A 4 0.98 57.50 33.42
N ARG A 5 1.57 56.45 34.02
CA ARG A 5 2.06 55.27 33.28
C ARG A 5 0.88 54.38 32.92
N GLN A 6 0.68 54.11 31.62
CA GLN A 6 -0.40 53.29 31.10
C GLN A 6 0.09 51.85 30.83
N PRO A 7 -0.39 50.81 31.55
CA PRO A 7 0.06 49.44 31.36
C PRO A 7 -0.90 48.62 30.47
N TRP A 8 -1.02 48.92 29.17
CA TRP A 8 -2.04 48.28 28.33
C TRP A 8 -1.55 47.65 27.01
N LEU A 9 -0.23 47.57 26.76
CA LEU A 9 0.30 47.08 25.47
C LEU A 9 1.03 45.71 25.51
N LYS A 10 0.69 44.80 26.43
CA LYS A 10 1.26 43.42 26.43
C LYS A 10 0.32 42.32 25.95
N ARG A 11 -0.95 42.63 25.69
CA ARG A 11 -1.98 41.63 25.37
C ARG A 11 -1.99 41.08 23.92
N PRO A 12 -1.64 41.83 22.85
CA PRO A 12 -1.79 41.28 21.50
C PRO A 12 -0.69 40.26 21.16
N ALA A 13 0.55 40.49 21.62
CA ALA A 13 1.68 39.60 21.35
C ALA A 13 1.51 38.22 22.00
N SER A 14 1.03 38.15 23.25
CA SER A 14 0.73 36.86 23.89
C SER A 14 -0.40 36.11 23.20
N LEU A 15 -1.43 36.81 22.71
CA LEU A 15 -2.56 36.17 22.04
C LEU A 15 -2.15 35.58 20.69
N VAL A 16 -1.36 36.33 19.90
CA VAL A 16 -0.78 35.84 18.63
C VAL A 16 0.13 34.64 18.85
N LEU A 17 0.95 34.66 19.91
CA LEU A 17 1.84 33.55 20.24
C LEU A 17 1.05 32.30 20.66
N LEU A 18 -0.02 32.46 21.43
CA LEU A 18 -0.90 31.35 21.81
C LEU A 18 -1.65 30.76 20.62
N ILE A 19 -2.16 31.60 19.72
CA ILE A 19 -2.82 31.14 18.49
C ILE A 19 -1.82 30.40 17.60
N GLY A 20 -0.61 30.95 17.41
CA GLY A 20 0.45 30.30 16.66
C GLY A 20 0.84 28.95 17.24
N ALA A 21 0.99 28.86 18.57
CA ALA A 21 1.30 27.60 19.25
C ALA A 21 0.18 26.57 19.12
N ALA A 22 -1.09 26.99 19.23
CA ALA A 22 -2.24 26.11 19.06
C ALA A 22 -2.34 25.58 17.61
N LEU A 23 -2.14 26.43 16.62
CA LEU A 23 -2.12 26.03 15.22
C LEU A 23 -0.98 25.05 14.93
N LEU A 24 0.21 25.31 15.46
CA LEU A 24 1.35 24.41 15.31
C LEU A 24 1.10 23.07 15.99
N ALA A 25 0.49 23.05 17.18
CA ALA A 25 0.11 21.82 17.87
C ALA A 25 -0.90 21.00 17.04
N VAL A 26 -1.95 21.64 16.51
CA VAL A 26 -2.95 20.98 15.64
C VAL A 26 -2.29 20.41 14.37
N TRP A 27 -1.41 21.18 13.73
CA TRP A 27 -0.68 20.73 12.55
C TRP A 27 0.24 19.55 12.86
N MET A 28 1.00 19.61 13.96
CA MET A 28 1.85 18.51 14.41
C MET A 28 1.04 17.26 14.73
N THR A 29 -0.12 17.38 15.41
CA THR A 29 -1.02 16.25 15.65
C THR A 29 -1.51 15.66 14.34
N THR A 30 -1.83 16.49 13.35
CA THR A 30 -2.25 16.02 12.02
C THR A 30 -1.14 15.22 11.35
N VAL A 31 0.10 15.72 11.34
CA VAL A 31 1.25 15.01 10.77
C VAL A 31 1.52 13.68 11.50
N ILE A 32 1.45 13.67 12.83
CA ILE A 32 1.63 12.45 13.64
C ILE A 32 0.55 11.43 13.31
N VAL A 33 -0.72 11.86 13.19
CA VAL A 33 -1.82 10.98 12.80
C VAL A 33 -1.60 10.44 11.40
N SER A 34 -1.22 11.27 10.43
CA SER A 34 -0.97 10.82 9.06
C SER A 34 0.11 9.73 8.99
N ILE A 35 1.22 9.90 9.70
CA ILE A 35 2.29 8.89 9.77
C ILE A 35 1.80 7.62 10.50
N ALA A 36 1.03 7.77 11.58
CA ALA A 36 0.51 6.63 12.32
C ALA A 36 -0.59 5.86 11.56
N THR A 37 -1.25 6.50 10.58
CA THR A 37 -2.28 5.89 9.74
C THR A 37 -1.75 5.31 8.44
N GLU A 38 -0.47 5.44 8.14
CA GLU A 38 0.13 4.67 7.04
C GLU A 38 -0.01 3.19 7.40
N GLU A 39 -0.87 2.50 6.67
CA GLU A 39 -0.99 1.06 6.82
C GLU A 39 0.38 0.46 6.52
N PRO A 40 0.87 -0.47 7.38
CA PRO A 40 2.19 -1.03 7.15
C PRO A 40 2.20 -1.81 5.82
N ASP A 41 3.40 -2.10 5.29
CA ASP A 41 3.58 -2.84 4.03
C ASP A 41 3.35 -4.35 4.18
N GLY A 42 2.61 -4.98 3.27
CA GLY A 42 2.20 -6.39 3.34
C GLY A 42 0.88 -6.68 4.07
N GLU A 43 0.80 -7.82 4.77
CA GLU A 43 -0.37 -8.22 5.56
C GLU A 43 -0.02 -9.15 6.75
N ALA A 44 -0.86 -9.18 7.79
CA ALA A 44 -0.58 -10.02 8.98
C ALA A 44 -0.69 -11.52 8.70
N THR A 45 -1.49 -11.90 7.68
CA THR A 45 -1.76 -13.29 7.31
C THR A 45 -1.70 -13.49 5.81
N LEU A 46 -1.41 -14.71 5.35
CA LEU A 46 -1.40 -15.04 3.92
C LEU A 46 -2.76 -14.80 3.25
N ASP A 47 -3.85 -15.13 3.94
CA ASP A 47 -5.20 -14.96 3.39
C ASP A 47 -5.55 -13.46 3.31
N GLY A 48 -5.10 -12.67 4.29
CA GLY A 48 -5.10 -11.21 4.24
C GLY A 48 -4.33 -10.71 3.02
N LEU A 49 -3.10 -11.18 2.80
CA LEU A 49 -2.27 -10.79 1.66
C LEU A 49 -2.98 -11.04 0.33
N SER A 50 -3.58 -12.22 0.12
CA SER A 50 -4.37 -12.46 -1.10
C SER A 50 -5.57 -11.53 -1.25
N SER A 51 -6.23 -11.18 -0.13
CA SER A 51 -7.42 -10.34 -0.15
C SER A 51 -7.04 -8.90 -0.51
N ALA A 52 -5.95 -8.38 0.06
CA ALA A 52 -5.40 -7.08 -0.27
C ALA A 52 -4.94 -7.02 -1.75
N VAL A 53 -4.25 -8.06 -2.24
CA VAL A 53 -3.87 -8.15 -3.67
C VAL A 53 -5.11 -8.15 -4.57
N GLN A 54 -6.12 -8.97 -4.25
CA GLN A 54 -7.37 -9.01 -5.00
C GLN A 54 -8.03 -7.64 -5.05
N GLN A 55 -8.11 -6.96 -3.92
CA GLN A 55 -8.76 -5.66 -3.77
C GLN A 55 -8.03 -4.58 -4.55
N ALA A 56 -6.73 -4.38 -4.29
CA ALA A 56 -5.91 -3.37 -4.96
C ALA A 56 -5.96 -3.51 -6.50
N LEU A 57 -5.88 -4.75 -7.01
CA LEU A 57 -5.99 -4.99 -8.45
C LEU A 57 -7.40 -4.77 -9.01
N THR A 58 -8.44 -5.05 -8.24
CA THR A 58 -9.84 -4.82 -8.65
C THR A 58 -10.16 -3.32 -8.68
N ASP A 59 -9.63 -2.57 -7.72
CA ASP A 59 -9.81 -1.12 -7.59
C ASP A 59 -8.87 -0.35 -8.53
N GLY A 60 -7.86 -1.03 -9.10
CA GLY A 60 -6.86 -0.42 -9.98
C GLY A 60 -5.89 0.49 -9.23
N ASP A 61 -5.69 0.25 -7.94
CA ASP A 61 -4.83 1.03 -7.06
C ASP A 61 -3.40 0.48 -7.10
N ASP A 62 -2.54 1.10 -7.92
CA ASP A 62 -1.14 0.72 -8.04
C ASP A 62 -0.31 1.05 -6.80
N GLY A 63 -0.73 2.03 -6.01
CA GLY A 63 -0.08 2.37 -4.75
C GLY A 63 -0.31 1.29 -3.69
N GLU A 64 -1.57 0.92 -3.48
CA GLU A 64 -1.94 -0.15 -2.55
C GLU A 64 -1.32 -1.48 -2.98
N PHE A 65 -1.34 -1.80 -4.29
CA PHE A 65 -0.69 -3.01 -4.80
C PHE A 65 0.82 -3.00 -4.58
N GLY A 66 1.50 -1.86 -4.76
CA GLY A 66 2.94 -1.71 -4.56
C GLY A 66 3.39 -1.96 -3.13
N ARG A 67 2.62 -1.48 -2.13
CA ARG A 67 2.90 -1.72 -0.69
C ARG A 67 2.83 -3.18 -0.28
N LEU A 68 2.25 -4.05 -1.11
CA LEU A 68 2.19 -5.48 -0.80
C LEU A 68 3.49 -6.20 -1.18
N PHE A 69 4.41 -5.55 -1.88
CA PHE A 69 5.72 -6.11 -2.23
C PHE A 69 6.77 -5.82 -1.17
N ASP A 70 7.72 -6.72 -1.06
CA ASP A 70 8.95 -6.45 -0.33
C ASP A 70 9.69 -5.29 -1.00
N ALA A 71 10.12 -4.32 -0.19
CA ALA A 71 10.67 -3.04 -0.64
C ALA A 71 11.93 -3.19 -1.51
N ASP A 72 12.68 -4.29 -1.36
CA ASP A 72 13.88 -4.56 -2.14
C ASP A 72 13.61 -5.42 -3.38
N SER A 73 12.39 -5.94 -3.54
CA SER A 73 12.05 -6.91 -4.59
C SER A 73 11.45 -6.30 -5.85
N ALA A 74 10.64 -5.25 -5.70
CA ALA A 74 9.91 -4.61 -6.79
C ALA A 74 10.44 -3.20 -7.05
N GLY A 75 10.72 -2.87 -8.31
CA GLY A 75 11.06 -1.48 -8.68
C GLY A 75 9.85 -0.56 -8.61
N ASP A 76 10.09 0.74 -8.40
CA ASP A 76 9.06 1.78 -8.19
C ASP A 76 7.89 1.75 -9.19
N ASP A 77 8.15 1.43 -10.46
CA ASP A 77 7.14 1.39 -11.52
C ASP A 77 6.50 0.01 -11.72
N TYR A 78 6.90 -1.02 -10.97
CA TYR A 78 6.44 -2.39 -11.17
C TYR A 78 4.91 -2.51 -11.02
N ALA A 79 4.38 -2.06 -9.89
CA ALA A 79 2.96 -2.14 -9.57
C ALA A 79 2.12 -1.35 -10.58
N LYS A 80 2.56 -0.11 -10.89
CA LYS A 80 1.93 0.76 -11.90
C LYS A 80 1.87 0.10 -13.28
N ASN A 81 2.98 -0.46 -13.75
CA ASN A 81 3.02 -1.13 -15.05
C ASN A 81 2.15 -2.39 -15.07
N TYR A 82 2.11 -3.14 -13.96
CA TYR A 82 1.29 -4.33 -13.83
C TYR A 82 -0.21 -4.00 -13.82
N VAL A 83 -0.63 -3.02 -13.01
CA VAL A 83 -2.01 -2.54 -12.97
C VAL A 83 -2.44 -1.95 -14.30
N ALA A 84 -1.58 -1.15 -14.96
CA ALA A 84 -1.87 -0.62 -16.29
C ALA A 84 -2.09 -1.73 -17.32
N ARG A 85 -1.30 -2.81 -17.27
CA ARG A 85 -1.48 -4.00 -18.11
C ARG A 85 -2.80 -4.73 -17.81
N LEU A 86 -3.25 -4.71 -16.56
CA LEU A 86 -4.54 -5.25 -16.15
C LEU A 86 -5.72 -4.32 -16.41
N GLY A 87 -5.51 -3.02 -16.59
CA GLY A 87 -6.58 -2.04 -16.86
C GLY A 87 -7.31 -2.25 -18.19
N GLU A 88 -6.75 -3.08 -19.09
CA GLU A 88 -7.44 -3.59 -20.28
C GLU A 88 -8.41 -4.76 -19.96
N ALA A 89 -8.29 -5.36 -18.78
CA ALA A 89 -9.13 -6.45 -18.31
C ALA A 89 -10.39 -5.94 -17.60
N ASP A 90 -11.45 -6.75 -17.61
CA ASP A 90 -12.64 -6.51 -16.79
C ASP A 90 -12.29 -6.75 -15.31
N PRO A 91 -12.36 -5.72 -14.42
CA PRO A 91 -11.97 -5.85 -13.02
C PRO A 91 -12.72 -6.98 -12.29
N ARG A 92 -13.94 -7.30 -12.73
CA ARG A 92 -14.76 -8.38 -12.14
C ARG A 92 -14.20 -9.78 -12.40
N ARG A 93 -13.26 -9.90 -13.34
CA ARG A 93 -12.61 -11.15 -13.74
C ARG A 93 -11.19 -11.28 -13.22
N ILE A 94 -10.73 -10.33 -12.41
CA ILE A 94 -9.47 -10.48 -11.67
C ILE A 94 -9.73 -11.42 -10.50
N ARG A 95 -8.85 -12.40 -10.31
CA ARG A 95 -8.88 -13.37 -9.21
C ARG A 95 -7.47 -13.53 -8.64
N ALA A 96 -7.28 -13.21 -7.38
CA ALA A 96 -6.08 -13.54 -6.63
C ALA A 96 -6.36 -14.75 -5.73
N THR A 97 -5.45 -15.72 -5.74
CA THR A 97 -5.56 -16.94 -4.94
C THR A 97 -4.23 -17.27 -4.31
N VAL A 98 -4.25 -17.73 -3.05
CA VAL A 98 -3.05 -18.26 -2.40
C VAL A 98 -2.98 -19.77 -2.61
N SER A 99 -1.83 -20.25 -3.06
CA SER A 99 -1.48 -21.66 -3.07
C SER A 99 -0.41 -21.93 -2.02
N LYS A 100 -0.77 -22.73 -1.00
CA LYS A 100 0.16 -23.25 0.01
C LYS A 100 0.64 -24.62 -0.50
N GLY A 101 1.82 -24.68 -1.11
CA GLY A 101 2.46 -25.95 -1.52
C GLY A 101 3.50 -26.41 -0.50
N ASP A 102 4.18 -27.53 -0.76
CA ASP A 102 5.24 -28.08 0.13
C ASP A 102 6.50 -27.20 0.23
N ALA A 103 6.62 -26.17 -0.60
CA ALA A 103 7.69 -25.17 -0.59
C ALA A 103 7.17 -23.86 0.05
N GLU A 104 7.44 -22.71 -0.54
CA GLU A 104 6.91 -21.43 -0.08
C GLU A 104 5.48 -21.18 -0.57
N PRO A 105 4.65 -20.45 0.20
CA PRO A 105 3.34 -20.01 -0.24
C PRO A 105 3.48 -19.07 -1.43
N VAL A 106 2.55 -19.16 -2.38
CA VAL A 106 2.56 -18.37 -3.62
C VAL A 106 1.20 -17.70 -3.78
N VAL A 107 1.20 -16.40 -4.06
CA VAL A 107 0.00 -15.69 -4.50
C VAL A 107 -0.04 -15.72 -6.02
N THR A 108 -1.08 -16.32 -6.58
CA THR A 108 -1.32 -16.39 -8.03
C THR A 108 -2.49 -15.50 -8.37
N VAL A 109 -2.27 -14.58 -9.30
CA VAL A 109 -3.31 -13.75 -9.90
C VAL A 109 -3.61 -14.25 -11.29
N THR A 110 -4.88 -14.50 -11.56
CA THR A 110 -5.43 -14.75 -12.88
C THR A 110 -6.41 -13.64 -13.25
N ALA A 111 -6.33 -13.15 -14.48
CA ALA A 111 -7.23 -12.12 -14.99
C ALA A 111 -7.55 -12.39 -16.46
N ASP A 112 -8.82 -12.31 -16.83
CA ASP A 112 -9.23 -12.38 -18.24
C ASP A 112 -9.13 -10.99 -18.89
N ALA A 113 -8.03 -10.75 -19.59
CA ALA A 113 -7.72 -9.48 -20.26
C ALA A 113 -8.43 -9.37 -21.63
N GLY A 114 -9.77 -9.45 -21.61
CA GLY A 114 -10.69 -9.34 -22.75
C GLY A 114 -10.06 -9.14 -24.13
N GLY A 115 -9.97 -10.21 -24.93
CA GLY A 115 -9.41 -10.18 -26.29
C GLY A 115 -7.93 -10.57 -26.40
N ASN A 116 -7.15 -10.41 -25.33
CA ASN A 116 -5.70 -10.74 -25.28
C ASN A 116 -5.37 -12.03 -24.49
N GLY A 117 -6.37 -12.79 -24.07
CA GLY A 117 -6.21 -14.04 -23.31
C GLY A 117 -6.19 -13.86 -21.79
N THR A 118 -5.93 -14.94 -21.06
CA THR A 118 -5.86 -14.92 -19.59
C THR A 118 -4.44 -14.58 -19.15
N VAL A 119 -4.27 -13.49 -18.40
CA VAL A 119 -3.03 -13.15 -17.70
C VAL A 119 -2.94 -14.04 -16.48
N CYS A 120 -1.79 -14.69 -16.30
CA CYS A 120 -1.49 -15.43 -15.08
C CYS A 120 -0.12 -15.03 -14.58
N THR A 121 -0.05 -14.54 -13.35
CA THR A 121 1.20 -14.11 -12.70
C THR A 121 1.22 -14.65 -11.29
N ALA A 122 2.38 -15.05 -10.82
CA ALA A 122 2.55 -15.67 -9.52
C ALA A 122 3.78 -15.08 -8.83
N TRP A 123 3.64 -14.78 -7.54
CA TRP A 123 4.69 -14.25 -6.68
C TRP A 123 4.85 -15.14 -5.45
N SER A 124 6.08 -15.29 -4.99
CA SER A 124 6.33 -15.91 -3.69
C SER A 124 5.80 -14.98 -2.60
N ALA A 125 5.10 -15.53 -1.62
CA ALA A 125 4.76 -14.82 -0.40
C ALA A 125 5.83 -15.12 0.65
N VAL A 126 6.56 -14.09 1.06
CA VAL A 126 7.65 -14.18 2.02
C VAL A 126 7.31 -13.41 3.28
N ARG A 127 8.03 -13.72 4.36
CA ARG A 127 7.89 -13.04 5.65
C ARG A 127 8.93 -11.92 5.75
N SER A 128 8.47 -10.68 5.93
CA SER A 128 9.30 -9.48 6.14
C SER A 128 8.72 -8.71 7.33
N ASP A 129 9.54 -8.40 8.33
CA ASP A 129 9.14 -7.71 9.58
C ASP A 129 7.81 -8.22 10.19
N ASP A 130 7.73 -9.53 10.39
CA ASP A 130 6.55 -10.26 10.91
C ASP A 130 5.28 -10.21 10.06
N ARG A 131 5.36 -9.65 8.86
CA ARG A 131 4.24 -9.55 7.92
C ARG A 131 4.51 -10.38 6.66
N TRP A 132 3.45 -10.69 5.94
CA TRP A 132 3.51 -11.36 4.65
C TRP A 132 3.54 -10.32 3.53
N VAL A 133 4.54 -10.42 2.67
CA VAL A 133 4.71 -9.57 1.49
C VAL A 133 4.94 -10.43 0.24
N LEU A 134 4.77 -9.85 -0.92
CA LEU A 134 5.09 -10.44 -2.22
C LEU A 134 6.55 -10.20 -2.56
N ASP A 135 7.22 -11.21 -3.07
CA ASP A 135 8.53 -11.07 -3.70
C ASP A 135 8.34 -11.00 -5.22
N ALA A 136 8.74 -9.87 -5.82
CA ALA A 136 8.72 -9.66 -7.27
C ALA A 136 9.86 -10.38 -8.01
N ALA A 137 10.80 -11.00 -7.30
CA ALA A 137 11.82 -11.83 -7.93
C ALA A 137 11.16 -12.95 -8.78
N PRO A 138 11.71 -13.23 -9.98
CA PRO A 138 11.23 -14.34 -10.79
C PRO A 138 11.32 -15.64 -9.98
N PRO A 139 10.25 -16.42 -9.86
CA PRO A 139 10.31 -17.67 -9.11
C PRO A 139 11.35 -18.59 -9.74
N VAL A 140 12.43 -18.88 -9.01
CA VAL A 140 13.55 -19.74 -9.46
C VAL A 140 13.12 -21.19 -9.76
N ALA A 141 11.88 -21.56 -9.42
CA ALA A 141 11.31 -22.84 -9.78
C ALA A 141 9.81 -22.77 -10.09
N ARG A 142 9.49 -23.32 -11.27
CA ARG A 142 8.19 -23.82 -11.75
C ARG A 142 7.33 -22.85 -12.55
N GLU A 143 7.73 -22.78 -13.81
CA GLU A 143 7.00 -22.54 -15.07
C GLU A 143 5.63 -23.24 -15.24
N LYS A 144 5.06 -23.89 -14.19
CA LYS A 144 3.82 -24.67 -14.24
C LYS A 144 2.76 -24.30 -13.19
N ARG A 145 2.85 -23.15 -12.52
CA ARG A 145 1.78 -22.74 -11.56
C ARG A 145 0.58 -22.09 -12.24
N CYS A 146 0.77 -21.54 -13.44
CA CYS A 146 -0.29 -21.22 -14.38
C CYS A 146 -0.68 -22.47 -15.18
N GLY A 147 -1.15 -23.50 -14.47
CA GLY A 147 -1.47 -24.81 -15.03
C GLY A 147 -2.96 -24.98 -15.24
N ALA A 148 -3.36 -24.97 -16.52
CA ALA A 148 -4.55 -25.59 -17.11
C ALA A 148 -5.84 -25.53 -16.29
N ALA A 149 -6.77 -24.68 -16.74
CA ALA A 149 -8.19 -24.97 -16.58
C ALA A 149 -8.44 -26.41 -17.05
N GLY A 150 -8.68 -27.31 -16.09
CA GLY A 150 -9.29 -28.62 -16.32
C GLY A 150 -10.80 -28.47 -16.36
#